data_AF-A0A7K2XMF8-F1
#
_entry.id   AF-A0A7K2XMF8-F1
#
_cell.length_a   1.000
_cell.length_b   1.000
_cell.length_c   1.000
_cell.angle_alpha   90.00
_cell.angle_beta   90.00
_cell.angle_gamma   90.00
#
_symmetry.space_group_name_H-M   'P 1'
#
loop_
_entity.id
_entity.type
_entity.pdbx_description
1 polymer ?
#
loop_
_entity_poly.entity_id
_entity_poly.type
_entity_poly.pdbx_seq_one_letter_code
_entity_poly.pdbx_strand_id
1 'polypeptide(L)'
;VALCGSLPPGVHVGAYAELVRLARAAAVPVLLDTSGEPLRRGIAARPDLVKPNADELAQLTGAREPRRATLDARRRGAHAV
;
A
#
# COMPACT_ATOMS: atom_id res chain seq x y z
N VAL A 1 1.90 8.08 10.69
CA VAL A 1 1.04 6.97 11.14
C VAL A 1 1.44 5.68 10.46
N ALA A 2 1.31 4.55 11.16
CA ALA A 2 1.51 3.23 10.59
C ALA A 2 0.16 2.50 10.54
N LEU A 3 -0.21 2.01 9.36
CA LEU A 3 -1.42 1.25 9.10
C LEU A 3 -1.01 -0.19 8.80
N CYS A 4 -1.11 -1.06 9.80
CA CYS A 4 -0.53 -2.39 9.74
C CYS A 4 -1.57 -3.49 9.98
N GLY A 5 -1.39 -4.62 9.30
CA GLY A 5 -2.19 -5.83 9.49
C GLY A 5 -3.30 -6.00 8.47
N SER A 6 -4.12 -7.03 8.71
CA SER A 6 -5.31 -7.32 7.93
C SER A 6 -6.48 -6.44 8.39
N LEU A 7 -7.43 -6.21 7.48
CA LEU A 7 -8.70 -5.59 7.86
C LEU A 7 -9.53 -6.57 8.70
N PRO A 8 -10.13 -6.11 9.81
CA PRO A 8 -11.09 -6.92 10.55
C PRO A 8 -12.28 -7.36 9.67
N PRO A 9 -12.93 -8.49 9.99
CA PRO A 9 -14.14 -8.92 9.29
C PRO A 9 -15.22 -7.83 9.29
N GLY A 10 -15.85 -7.63 8.14
CA GLY A 10 -16.90 -6.60 7.95
C GLY A 10 -16.38 -5.19 7.64
N VAL A 11 -15.08 -4.93 7.76
CA VAL A 11 -14.50 -3.64 7.34
C VAL A 11 -14.33 -3.59 5.83
N HIS A 12 -14.77 -2.49 5.22
CA HIS A 12 -14.63 -2.26 3.78
C HIS A 12 -13.16 -2.30 3.35
N VAL A 13 -12.88 -3.00 2.25
CA VAL A 13 -11.51 -3.23 1.73
C VAL A 13 -10.74 -1.94 1.37
N GLY A 14 -11.43 -0.83 1.13
CA GLY A 14 -10.82 0.49 0.90
C GLY A 14 -10.58 1.32 2.16
N ALA A 15 -10.85 0.79 3.37
CA ALA A 15 -10.70 1.55 4.61
C ALA A 15 -9.28 2.11 4.79
N TYR A 16 -8.23 1.33 4.50
CA TYR A 16 -6.87 1.86 4.54
C TYR A 16 -6.62 2.97 3.51
N ALA A 17 -7.21 2.90 2.32
CA ALA A 17 -7.10 3.97 1.34
C ALA A 17 -7.73 5.28 1.84
N GLU A 18 -8.86 5.21 2.55
CA GLU A 18 -9.49 6.36 3.19
C GLU A 18 -8.61 6.95 4.30
N LEU A 19 -8.07 6.10 5.18
CA LEU A 19 -7.15 6.52 6.25
C LEU A 19 -5.87 7.17 5.69
N VAL A 20 -5.31 6.62 4.61
CA VAL A 20 -4.16 7.23 3.91
C VAL A 20 -4.52 8.62 3.40
N ARG A 21 -5.67 8.79 2.73
CA ARG A 21 -6.10 10.12 2.23
C ARG A 21 -6.29 11.13 3.35
N LEU A 22 -6.91 10.72 4.45
CA LEU A 22 -7.12 11.58 5.63
C LEU A 22 -5.79 12.02 6.25
N ALA A 23 -4.87 11.09 6.48
CA ALA A 23 -3.55 11.40 7.02
C ALA A 23 -2.75 12.34 6.10
N ARG A 24 -2.80 12.11 4.78
CA ARG A 24 -2.14 12.99 3.80
C ARG A 24 -2.76 14.39 3.76
N ALA A 25 -4.08 14.51 3.86
CA ALA A 25 -4.74 15.82 3.96
C ALA A 25 -4.31 16.59 5.22
N ALA A 26 -3.94 15.87 6.29
CA ALA A 26 -3.37 16.42 7.50
C ALA A 26 -1.82 16.57 7.46
N ALA A 27 -1.19 16.37 6.30
CA ALA A 27 0.28 16.38 6.13
C ALA A 27 1.04 15.41 7.05
N VAL A 28 0.42 14.28 7.41
CA VAL A 28 1.02 13.24 8.25
C VAL A 28 1.54 12.10 7.36
N PRO A 29 2.84 11.73 7.46
CA PRO A 29 3.40 10.62 6.70
C PRO A 29 2.74 9.27 7.04
N VAL A 30 2.56 8.41 6.04
CA VAL A 30 1.88 7.12 6.16
C VAL A 30 2.77 5.96 5.72
N LEU A 31 2.97 5.00 6.63
CA LEU A 31 3.41 3.64 6.32
C LEU A 31 2.18 2.74 6.18
N LEU A 32 2.07 2.02 5.07
CA LEU A 32 1.04 0.99 4.86
C LEU A 32 1.69 -0.40 4.79
N ASP A 33 1.40 -1.24 5.77
CA ASP A 33 1.90 -2.61 5.87
C ASP A 33 0.72 -3.59 5.95
N THR A 34 0.21 -3.94 4.78
CA THR A 34 -0.91 -4.87 4.63
C THR A 34 -0.68 -5.70 3.37
N SER A 35 -1.55 -6.67 3.11
CA SER A 35 -1.39 -7.61 2.00
C SER A 35 -2.64 -7.65 1.13
N GLY A 36 -2.56 -8.38 0.01
CA GLY A 36 -3.72 -8.67 -0.84
C GLY A 36 -4.44 -7.43 -1.39
N GLU A 37 -5.77 -7.47 -1.34
CA GLU A 37 -6.62 -6.42 -1.91
C GLU A 37 -6.56 -5.08 -1.16
N PRO A 38 -6.50 -5.03 0.19
CA PRO A 38 -6.24 -3.79 0.91
C PRO A 38 -4.95 -3.09 0.46
N LEU A 39 -3.88 -3.83 0.19
CA LEU A 39 -2.62 -3.27 -0.33
C LEU A 39 -2.82 -2.70 -1.74
N ARG A 40 -3.46 -3.48 -2.62
CA ARG A 40 -3.76 -3.08 -4.01
C ARG A 40 -4.57 -1.78 -4.08
N ARG A 41 -5.55 -1.59 -3.20
CA ARG A 41 -6.36 -0.36 -3.14
C ARG A 41 -5.65 0.76 -2.40
N GLY A 42 -4.96 0.44 -1.32
CA GLY A 42 -4.26 1.40 -0.46
C GLY A 42 -3.13 2.12 -1.19
N ILE A 43 -2.40 1.44 -2.09
CA ILE A 43 -1.28 2.06 -2.81
C ILE A 43 -1.73 3.24 -3.70
N ALA A 44 -2.95 3.17 -4.26
CA ALA A 44 -3.52 4.24 -5.08
C ALA A 44 -3.81 5.52 -4.27
N ALA A 45 -3.95 5.41 -2.94
CA ALA A 45 -4.08 6.57 -2.05
C ALA A 45 -2.74 7.29 -1.79
N ARG A 46 -1.63 6.75 -2.33
CA ARG A 46 -0.26 7.27 -2.28
C ARG A 46 0.36 7.37 -0.88
N PRO A 47 0.49 6.26 -0.14
CA PRO A 47 1.25 6.26 1.12
C PRO A 47 2.73 6.62 0.86
N ASP A 48 3.38 7.14 1.90
CA ASP A 48 4.78 7.53 1.85
C ASP A 48 5.71 6.31 1.81
N LEU A 49 5.32 5.23 2.47
CA LEU A 49 6.04 3.96 2.45
C LEU A 49 5.05 2.79 2.43
N VAL A 50 5.35 1.78 1.61
CA VAL A 50 4.73 0.44 1.70
C VAL A 50 5.82 -0.58 2.02
N LYS A 51 5.50 -1.67 2.71
CA LYS A 51 6.47 -2.74 3.01
C LYS A 51 5.99 -4.11 2.51
N PRO A 52 5.85 -4.34 1.20
CA PRO A 52 5.51 -5.66 0.70
C PRO A 52 6.72 -6.60 0.80
N ASN A 53 6.48 -7.88 1.09
CA ASN A 53 7.46 -8.92 0.82
C ASN A 53 7.52 -9.24 -0.69
N ALA A 54 8.44 -10.11 -1.11
CA ALA A 54 8.64 -10.44 -2.53
C ALA A 54 7.39 -11.01 -3.21
N ASP A 55 6.62 -11.86 -2.52
CA ASP A 55 5.41 -12.47 -3.06
C ASP A 55 4.28 -11.45 -3.18
N GLU A 56 4.08 -10.61 -2.16
CA GLU A 56 3.11 -9.52 -2.18
C GLU A 56 3.44 -8.52 -3.29
N LEU A 57 4.72 -8.17 -3.45
CA LEU A 57 5.18 -7.24 -4.48
C LEU A 57 4.96 -7.82 -5.88
N ALA A 58 5.23 -9.12 -6.07
CA ALA A 58 4.97 -9.79 -7.34
C ALA A 58 3.46 -9.88 -7.64
N GLN A 59 2.62 -10.18 -6.65
CA GLN A 59 1.17 -10.20 -6.80
C GLN A 59 0.58 -8.81 -7.07
N LEU A 60 1.15 -7.77 -6.45
CA LEU A 60 0.73 -6.40 -6.64
C LEU A 60 1.07 -5.90 -8.04
N THR A 61 2.25 -6.24 -8.55
CA THR A 61 2.82 -5.62 -9.77
C THR A 61 2.70 -6.49 -11.01
N GLY A 62 2.63 -7.81 -10.86
CA GLY A 62 2.76 -8.81 -11.93
C GLY A 62 4.21 -9.12 -12.31
N ALA A 63 5.20 -8.50 -11.64
CA ALA A 63 6.62 -8.67 -11.95
C ALA A 63 7.35 -9.40 -10.81
N ARG A 64 8.15 -10.42 -11.15
CA ARG A 64 8.98 -11.16 -10.18
C ARG A 64 10.39 -10.59 -10.02
N GLU A 65 10.87 -9.82 -10.99
CA GLU A 65 12.17 -9.16 -10.90
C GLU A 65 12.04 -7.97 -9.92
N PRO A 66 12.80 -7.96 -8.80
CA PRO A 66 12.58 -7.02 -7.70
C PRO A 66 12.63 -5.55 -8.12
N ARG A 67 13.60 -5.15 -8.95
CA ARG A 67 13.78 -3.75 -9.34
C ARG A 67 12.60 -3.25 -10.17
N ARG A 68 12.16 -4.04 -11.16
CA ARG A 68 10.97 -3.74 -11.97
C ARG A 68 9.73 -3.68 -11.11
N ALA A 69 9.55 -4.63 -10.20
CA ALA A 69 8.39 -4.70 -9.33
C ALA A 69 8.32 -3.46 -8.40
N THR A 70 9.43 -3.06 -7.79
CA THR A 70 9.54 -1.83 -7.00
C THR A 70 9.17 -0.59 -7.82
N LEU A 71 9.69 -0.46 -9.04
CA LEU A 71 9.36 0.68 -9.91
C LEU A 71 7.86 0.72 -10.25
N ASP A 72 7.26 -0.43 -10.53
CA ASP A 72 5.83 -0.51 -10.86
C ASP A 72 4.94 -0.22 -9.63
N ALA A 73 5.34 -0.64 -8.43
CA ALA A 73 4.66 -0.26 -7.19
C ALA A 73 4.71 1.26 -6.97
N ARG A 74 5.85 1.91 -7.25
CA ARG A 74 5.96 3.38 -7.19
C ARG A 74 5.06 4.08 -8.20
N ARG A 75 4.97 3.56 -9.44
CA ARG A 75 4.04 4.09 -10.46
C ARG A 75 2.57 3.98 -10.03
N ARG A 76 2.22 2.95 -9.24
CA ARG A 76 0.86 2.74 -8.72
C ARG A 76 0.50 3.64 -7.54
N GLY A 77 1.49 4.30 -6.92
CA GLY A 77 1.25 5.40 -5.99
C GLY A 77 2.15 5.42 -4.76
N ALA A 78 2.86 4.35 -4.43
CA ALA A 78 3.79 4.35 -3.31
C ALA A 78 4.95 5.33 -3.55
N HIS A 79 5.29 6.16 -2.56
CA HIS A 79 6.46 7.03 -2.68
C HIS A 79 7.77 6.24 -2.51
N ALA A 80 7.80 5.35 -1.52
CA ALA A 80 8.83 4.34 -1.26
C ALA A 80 8.22 2.94 -1.05
N VAL A 81 9.00 1.90 -1.33
CA VAL A 81 8.65 0.47 -1.27
C VAL A 81 9.81 -0.28 -0.64
#